data_AF-A0A8X6WLX4-F1
#
_entry.id   AF-A0A8X6WLX4-F1
#
_cell.length_a   1.000
_cell.length_b   1.000
_cell.length_c   1.000
_cell.angle_alpha   90.00
_cell.angle_beta   90.00
_cell.angle_gamma   90.00
#
_symmetry.space_group_name_H-M   'P 1'
#
loop_
_entity.id
_entity.type
_entity.pdbx_description
1 polymer ?
#
loop_
_entity_poly.entity_id
_entity_poly.type
_entity_poly.pdbx_seq_one_letter_code
_entity_poly.pdbx_strand_id
1 'polypeptide(L)'
;MNRSVGWCLVQGYKALQHFSSYSTVKNWYNECNRGRRSIHDEFRVRCPKPVVVPETTNAVCKLIKQDLHVSYREIDVSLDIRR
;
A
#
# COMPACT_ATOMS: atom_id res chain seq x y z
N MET A 1 4.78 -13.87 35.94
CA MET A 1 3.95 -13.22 34.90
C MET A 1 4.85 -12.45 33.94
N ASN A 2 4.98 -12.91 32.70
CA ASN A 2 5.81 -12.26 31.68
C ASN A 2 5.23 -10.86 31.37
N ARG A 3 5.96 -9.81 31.74
CA ARG A 3 5.53 -8.41 31.59
C ARG A 3 5.03 -8.11 30.16
N SER A 4 5.66 -8.71 29.15
CA SER A 4 5.32 -8.55 27.73
C SER A 4 3.87 -8.91 27.35
N VAL A 5 3.25 -9.87 28.03
CA VAL A 5 1.88 -10.32 27.72
C VAL A 5 0.85 -9.36 28.29
N GLY A 6 1.14 -8.78 29.47
CA GLY A 6 0.31 -7.76 30.11
C GLY A 6 0.22 -6.46 29.31
N TRP A 7 1.33 -6.04 28.70
CA TRP A 7 1.34 -4.84 27.82
C TRP A 7 0.49 -5.01 26.57
N CYS A 8 0.48 -6.20 25.96
CA CYS A 8 -0.36 -6.46 24.78
C CYS A 8 -1.86 -6.44 25.13
N LEU A 9 -2.25 -7.01 26.28
CA LEU A 9 -3.64 -6.98 26.77
C LEU A 9 -4.16 -5.55 26.99
N VAL A 10 -3.33 -4.67 27.58
CA VAL A 10 -3.71 -3.27 27.84
C VAL A 10 -3.92 -2.50 26.53
N GLN A 11 -3.09 -2.74 25.52
CA GLN A 11 -3.24 -2.08 24.21
C GLN A 11 -4.42 -2.63 23.41
N GLY A 12 -4.65 -3.94 23.46
CA GLY A 12 -5.82 -4.56 22.82
C GLY A 12 -7.15 -4.05 23.41
N TYR A 13 -7.21 -3.86 24.73
CA TYR A 13 -8.38 -3.28 25.40
C TYR A 13 -8.61 -1.81 25.00
N LYS A 14 -7.55 -1.01 24.92
CA LYS A 14 -7.63 0.37 24.41
C LYS A 14 -8.08 0.43 22.95
N ALA A 15 -7.65 -0.51 22.11
CA ALA A 15 -8.05 -0.59 20.69
C ALA A 15 -9.54 -0.97 20.51
N LEU A 16 -10.09 -1.82 21.38
CA LEU A 16 -11.54 -2.12 21.41
C LEU A 16 -12.37 -0.88 21.76
N GLN A 17 -11.87 -0.06 22.68
CA GLN A 17 -12.59 1.11 23.19
C GLN A 17 -12.65 2.29 22.19
N HIS A 18 -11.74 2.30 21.20
CA HIS A 18 -11.58 3.38 20.22
C HIS A 18 -11.86 2.94 18.77
N PHE A 19 -12.91 2.15 18.51
CA PHE A 19 -13.45 1.85 17.15
C PHE A 19 -12.81 0.69 16.35
N SER A 20 -12.32 -0.36 17.00
CA SER A 20 -11.95 -1.61 16.29
C SER A 20 -13.08 -2.64 16.35
N SER A 21 -13.38 -3.33 15.24
CA SER A 21 -14.32 -4.45 15.25
C SER A 21 -13.76 -5.65 16.05
N TYR A 22 -14.63 -6.52 16.56
CA TYR A 22 -14.23 -7.74 17.27
C TYR A 22 -13.26 -8.60 16.46
N SER A 23 -13.48 -8.72 15.14
CA SER A 23 -12.62 -9.49 14.25
C SER A 23 -11.22 -8.90 14.13
N THR A 24 -11.10 -7.57 14.07
CA THR A 24 -9.80 -6.88 14.08
C THR A 24 -9.01 -7.18 15.35
N VAL A 25 -9.67 -7.13 16.50
CA VAL A 25 -8.99 -7.38 17.79
C VAL A 25 -8.64 -8.85 17.97
N LYS A 26 -9.50 -9.77 17.54
CA LYS A 26 -9.20 -11.20 17.52
C LYS A 26 -7.99 -11.51 16.64
N ASN A 27 -7.93 -10.92 15.44
CA ASN A 27 -6.81 -11.10 14.52
C ASN A 27 -5.52 -10.52 15.11
N TRP A 28 -5.57 -9.33 15.69
CA TRP A 28 -4.42 -8.70 16.37
C TRP A 28 -3.88 -9.57 17.52
N TYR A 29 -4.77 -10.09 18.37
CA TYR A 29 -4.38 -10.98 19.47
C TYR A 29 -3.72 -12.27 18.97
N ASN A 30 -4.22 -12.84 17.88
CA ASN A 30 -3.61 -14.02 17.25
C ASN A 30 -2.22 -13.72 16.68
N GLU A 31 -2.02 -12.54 16.08
CA GLU A 31 -0.70 -12.11 15.60
C GLU A 31 0.29 -11.89 16.76
N CYS A 32 -0.16 -11.36 17.90
CA CYS A 32 0.65 -11.27 19.11
C CYS A 32 1.07 -12.66 19.64
N ASN A 33 0.16 -13.63 19.64
CA ASN A 33 0.49 -15.02 20.02
C ASN A 33 1.45 -15.69 19.03
N ARG A 34 1.45 -15.27 17.75
CA ARG A 34 2.44 -15.68 16.75
C ARG A 34 3.80 -15.00 16.94
N GLY A 35 3.95 -14.15 17.96
CA GLY A 35 5.20 -13.49 18.30
C GLY A 35 5.41 -12.13 17.63
N ARG A 36 4.44 -11.62 16.86
CA ARG A 36 4.51 -10.24 16.37
C ARG A 36 4.24 -9.28 17.53
N ARG A 37 5.28 -8.55 17.94
CA ARG A 37 5.21 -7.58 19.05
C ARG A 37 5.11 -6.12 18.59
N SER A 38 5.16 -5.87 17.28
CA SER A 38 4.98 -4.54 16.72
C SER A 38 3.51 -4.14 16.76
N ILE A 39 3.23 -2.95 17.27
CA ILE A 39 1.92 -2.29 17.19
C ILE A 39 1.76 -1.48 15.89
N HIS A 40 2.85 -1.31 15.14
CA HIS A 40 2.83 -0.59 13.87
C HIS A 40 2.53 -1.56 12.75
N ASP A 41 1.60 -1.15 11.88
CA ASP A 41 1.40 -1.81 10.60
C ASP A 41 2.68 -1.77 9.78
N GLU A 42 3.00 -2.89 9.15
CA GLU A 42 4.06 -2.94 8.15
C GLU A 42 3.69 -2.01 7.00
N PHE A 43 4.64 -1.17 6.58
CA PHE A 43 4.45 -0.31 5.43
C PHE A 43 4.23 -1.15 4.18
N ARG A 44 2.98 -1.20 3.71
CA ARG A 44 2.63 -1.87 2.46
C ARG A 44 2.70 -0.86 1.33
N VAL A 45 3.73 -0.97 0.50
CA VAL A 45 3.73 -0.27 -0.79
C VAL A 45 2.66 -0.91 -1.65
N ARG A 46 1.52 -0.22 -1.78
CA ARG A 46 0.37 -0.73 -2.54
C ARG A 46 0.59 -0.66 -4.05
N CYS A 47 1.59 0.12 -4.48
CA CYS A 47 1.98 0.28 -5.87
C CYS A 47 3.31 -0.43 -6.11
N PRO A 48 3.40 -1.40 -7.03
CA PRO A 48 4.68 -1.81 -7.58
C PRO A 48 5.47 -0.56 -7.98
N LYS A 49 6.80 -0.57 -7.80
CA LYS A 49 7.64 0.54 -8.26
C LYS A 49 7.22 0.90 -9.69
N PRO A 50 7.01 2.18 -10.03
CA PRO A 50 6.59 2.55 -11.37
C PRO A 50 7.64 1.99 -12.34
N VAL A 51 7.22 1.02 -13.15
CA VAL A 51 8.00 0.48 -14.28
C VAL A 51 8.17 1.56 -15.36
N VAL A 52 7.41 2.64 -15.24
CA VAL A 52 7.41 3.78 -16.13
C VAL A 52 8.66 4.63 -15.88
N VAL A 53 9.52 4.71 -16.88
CA VAL A 53 10.75 5.49 -16.90
C VAL A 53 10.36 6.98 -17.07
N PRO A 54 10.92 7.96 -16.33
CA PRO A 54 10.51 9.36 -16.40
C PRO A 54 10.48 9.95 -17.82
N GLU A 55 11.37 9.47 -18.69
CA GLU A 55 11.46 9.81 -20.10
C GLU A 55 10.19 9.44 -20.86
N THR A 56 9.65 8.24 -20.62
CA THR A 56 8.42 7.76 -21.26
C THR A 56 7.21 8.57 -20.81
N THR A 57 7.11 8.89 -19.51
CA THR A 57 6.06 9.76 -18.97
C THR A 57 6.11 11.15 -19.59
N ASN A 58 7.30 11.75 -19.69
CA ASN A 58 7.48 13.06 -20.28
C ASN A 58 7.13 13.08 -21.78
N ALA A 59 7.43 12.00 -22.50
CA ALA A 59 7.09 11.87 -23.92
C ALA A 59 5.56 11.77 -24.12
N VAL A 60 4.87 10.95 -23.31
CA VAL A 60 3.40 10.89 -23.31
C VAL A 60 2.78 12.25 -22.99
N CYS A 61 3.30 12.95 -21.97
CA CYS A 61 2.81 14.28 -21.62
C CYS A 61 2.99 15.31 -22.75
N LYS A 62 4.05 15.21 -23.57
CA LYS A 62 4.24 16.07 -24.74
C LYS A 62 3.21 15.76 -25.83
N LEU A 63 2.94 14.47 -26.10
CA LEU A 63 1.94 14.05 -27.08
C LEU A 63 0.54 14.56 -26.71
N ILE A 64 0.13 14.42 -25.45
CA ILE A 64 -1.18 14.91 -24.97
C ILE A 64 -1.27 16.44 -25.04
N LYS A 65 -0.16 17.15 -24.78
CA LYS A 65 -0.13 18.62 -24.93
C LYS A 65 -0.25 19.08 -26.38
N GLN A 66 0.23 18.27 -27.33
CA GLN A 66 0.13 18.56 -28.76
C GLN A 66 -1.25 18.22 -29.31
N ASP A 67 -1.81 17.09 -28.87
CA ASP A 67 -3.15 16.63 -29.23
C ASP A 67 -3.82 15.96 -28.03
N LEU A 68 -4.89 16.59 -27.54
CA LEU A 68 -5.68 16.08 -26.41
C LEU A 68 -6.48 14.82 -26.77
N HIS A 69 -6.65 14.53 -28.07
CA HIS A 69 -7.40 13.38 -28.56
C HIS A 69 -6.51 12.21 -28.99
N VAL A 70 -5.19 12.28 -28.73
CA VAL A 70 -4.28 11.18 -29.05
C VAL A 70 -4.73 9.87 -28.37
N SER A 71 -4.91 8.83 -29.17
CA SER A 71 -5.34 7.53 -28.70
C SER A 71 -4.17 6.74 -28.11
N TYR A 72 -4.47 5.76 -27.25
CA TYR A 72 -3.46 4.85 -26.72
C TYR A 72 -2.64 4.15 -27.82
N ARG A 73 -3.28 3.80 -28.94
CA ARG A 73 -2.60 3.12 -30.05
C ARG A 73 -1.59 4.04 -30.74
N GLU A 74 -1.92 5.32 -30.88
CA GLU A 74 -1.01 6.31 -31.44
C GLU A 74 0.15 6.61 -30.49
N ILE A 75 -0.10 6.65 -29.18
CA ILE A 75 0.95 6.76 -28.16
C ILE A 75 1.91 5.56 -28.27
N ASP A 76 1.39 4.34 -28.34
CA ASP A 76 2.20 3.12 -28.42
C ASP A 76 3.08 3.09 -29.67
N VAL A 77 2.52 3.48 -30.82
CA VAL A 77 3.27 3.55 -32.09
C VAL A 77 4.30 4.68 -32.06
N SER A 78 3.96 5.83 -31.49
CA SER A 78 4.85 7.00 -31.43
C SER A 78 6.02 6.80 -30.47
N LEU A 79 5.85 5.99 -29.44
CA LEU A 79 6.84 5.78 -28.37
C LEU A 79 7.48 4.38 -28.38
N ASP A 80 7.11 3.53 -29.35
CA ASP A 80 7.60 2.15 -29.51
C ASP A 80 7.54 1.31 -28.21
N ILE A 81 6.49 1.50 -27.40
CA ILE A 81 6.41 0.95 -26.02
C ILE A 81 6.20 -0.57 -26.01
N ARG A 82 5.59 -1.14 -27.05
CA ARG A 82 5.19 -2.56 -27.08
C ARG A 82 6.14 -3.48 -27.85
N ARG A 83 7.37 -3.07 -28.10
CA ARG A 83 8.36 -3.87 -28.84
C ARG A 83 9.15 -4.83 -27.96
#